data_AF-A0A3M9MDQ9-F1
#
_entry.id   AF-A0A3M9MDQ9-F1
#
_cell.length_a   1.000
_cell.length_b   1.000
_cell.length_c   1.000
_cell.angle_alpha   90.00
_cell.angle_beta   90.00
_cell.angle_gamma   90.00
#
_symmetry.space_group_name_H-M   'P 1'
#
loop_
_entity.id
_entity.type
_entity.pdbx_description
1 polymer ?
#
loop_
_entity_poly.entity_id
_entity_poly.type
_entity_poly.pdbx_seq_one_letter_code
_entity_poly.pdbx_strand_id
1 'polypeptide(L)'
;MTATAEDPDLLLRAARRCRALAAVLAAVESALLRCETASWSGAAAVAFVHRAAAHRRSVSDALCAVERLGALVAAYARTVQDEQVRQRQADLPDAARAAIDHRITLQRSQFRRDLAVVESALADLRLRLTTPGDGHRHPPPGRTNPPPRRLPPERWKGPIIPPQLPRPRRAHIAPVVCARSVRGGPA
;
A
#
# COMPACT_ATOMS: atom_id res chain seq x y z
N MET A 1 21.20 -4.37 33.71
CA MET A 1 20.26 -4.18 32.59
C MET A 1 19.16 -5.22 32.71
N THR A 2 18.02 -4.87 33.31
CA THR A 2 16.86 -5.76 33.40
C THR A 2 16.17 -5.78 32.04
N ALA A 3 16.23 -6.91 31.33
CA ALA A 3 15.37 -7.13 30.18
C ALA A 3 13.92 -7.12 30.70
N THR A 4 13.18 -6.03 30.44
CA THR A 4 11.75 -5.98 30.75
C THR A 4 11.08 -7.10 29.97
N ALA A 5 10.52 -8.08 30.68
CA ALA A 5 9.68 -9.10 30.06
C ALA A 5 8.59 -8.37 29.26
N GLU A 6 8.54 -8.61 27.95
CA GLU A 6 7.55 -7.98 27.09
C GLU A 6 6.17 -8.53 27.48
N ASP A 7 5.27 -7.64 27.88
CA ASP A 7 3.90 -8.00 28.26
C ASP A 7 3.13 -8.51 27.01
N PRO A 8 2.64 -9.77 27.00
CA PRO A 8 1.90 -10.32 25.86
C PRO A 8 0.65 -9.50 25.52
N ASP A 9 0.02 -8.83 26.50
CA ASP A 9 -1.13 -7.97 26.24
C ASP A 9 -0.75 -6.70 25.47
N LEU A 10 0.46 -6.17 25.67
CA LEU A 10 1.00 -5.08 24.85
C LEU A 10 1.25 -5.55 23.41
N LEU A 11 1.81 -6.75 23.22
CA LEU A 11 2.04 -7.33 21.89
C LEU A 11 0.70 -7.58 21.16
N LEU A 12 -0.31 -8.14 21.83
CA LEU A 12 -1.63 -8.33 21.24
C LEU A 12 -2.30 -6.99 20.88
N ARG A 13 -2.13 -5.94 21.69
CA ARG A 13 -2.57 -4.57 21.36
C ARG A 13 -1.86 -4.03 20.12
N ALA A 14 -0.55 -4.23 19.99
CA ALA A 14 0.22 -3.83 18.82
C ALA A 14 -0.24 -4.57 17.54
N ALA A 15 -0.48 -5.87 17.61
CA ALA A 15 -1.04 -6.65 16.50
C ALA A 15 -2.43 -6.14 16.08
N ARG A 16 -3.29 -5.74 17.04
CA ARG A 16 -4.58 -5.09 16.75
C ARG A 16 -4.41 -3.76 16.03
N ARG A 17 -3.44 -2.93 16.44
CA ARG A 17 -3.13 -1.66 15.76
C ARG A 17 -2.63 -1.87 14.34
N CYS A 18 -1.80 -2.90 14.10
CA CYS A 18 -1.37 -3.26 12.74
C CYS A 18 -2.58 -3.64 11.86
N ARG A 19 -3.51 -4.45 12.38
CA ARG A 19 -4.75 -4.79 11.66
C ARG A 19 -5.61 -3.57 11.35
N ALA A 20 -5.73 -2.63 12.28
CA ALA A 20 -6.47 -1.38 12.05
C ALA A 20 -5.80 -0.54 10.95
N LEU A 21 -4.48 -0.42 10.97
CA LEU A 21 -3.72 0.29 9.93
C LEU A 21 -3.83 -0.40 8.56
N ALA A 22 -3.78 -1.72 8.50
CA ALA A 22 -4.01 -2.49 7.28
C ALA A 22 -5.40 -2.21 6.70
N ALA A 23 -6.45 -2.16 7.53
CA ALA A 23 -7.80 -1.82 7.07
C ALA A 23 -7.87 -0.39 6.46
N VAL A 24 -7.16 0.58 7.04
CA VAL A 24 -7.06 1.94 6.48
C VAL A 24 -6.32 1.93 5.14
N LEU A 25 -5.18 1.23 5.04
CA LEU A 25 -4.41 1.13 3.81
C LEU A 25 -5.21 0.45 2.69
N ALA A 26 -5.96 -0.61 3.01
CA ALA A 26 -6.85 -1.27 2.06
C ALA A 26 -7.98 -0.35 1.55
N ALA A 27 -8.54 0.50 2.43
CA ALA A 27 -9.54 1.49 2.03
C ALA A 27 -8.94 2.57 1.10
N VAL A 28 -7.72 3.01 1.37
CA VAL A 28 -6.99 3.96 0.50
C VAL A 28 -6.65 3.32 -0.85
N GLU A 29 -6.16 2.08 -0.86
CA GLU A 29 -5.87 1.34 -2.09
C GLU A 29 -7.13 1.21 -2.97
N SER A 30 -8.26 0.87 -2.35
CA SER A 30 -9.57 0.78 -3.00
C SER A 30 -10.01 2.12 -3.59
N ALA A 31 -9.78 3.23 -2.88
CA ALA A 31 -10.06 4.57 -3.40
C ALA A 31 -9.21 4.93 -4.61
N LEU A 32 -7.91 4.61 -4.57
CA LEU A 32 -6.99 4.84 -5.70
C LEU A 32 -7.35 3.99 -6.91
N LEU A 33 -7.78 2.74 -6.70
CA LEU A 33 -8.27 1.87 -7.77
C LEU A 33 -9.51 2.45 -8.47
N ARG A 34 -10.46 3.02 -7.70
CA ARG A 34 -11.63 3.70 -8.29
C ARG A 34 -11.22 4.92 -9.11
N CYS A 35 -10.22 5.67 -8.67
CA CYS A 35 -9.67 6.78 -9.43
C CYS A 35 -9.01 6.30 -10.74
N GLU A 36 -8.31 5.16 -10.71
CA GLU A 36 -7.65 4.57 -11.88
C GLU A 36 -8.64 4.07 -12.94
N THR A 37 -9.76 3.49 -12.51
CA THR A 37 -10.78 2.90 -13.41
C THR A 37 -11.86 3.86 -13.89
N ALA A 38 -11.96 5.04 -13.27
CA ALA A 38 -12.90 6.06 -13.72
C ALA A 38 -12.52 6.62 -15.10
N SER A 39 -13.54 6.92 -15.91
CA SER A 39 -13.36 7.48 -17.25
C SER A 39 -13.06 8.97 -17.17
N TRP A 40 -11.78 9.32 -17.06
CA TRP A 40 -11.32 10.71 -17.10
C TRP A 40 -10.82 11.07 -18.51
N SER A 41 -11.02 12.33 -18.93
CA SER A 41 -10.58 12.82 -20.23
C SER A 41 -9.65 14.02 -20.10
N GLY A 42 -8.66 14.13 -21.00
CA GLY A 42 -7.71 15.23 -21.06
C GLY A 42 -6.35 14.91 -20.42
N ALA A 43 -5.32 15.69 -20.76
CA ALA A 43 -3.95 15.42 -20.35
C ALA A 43 -3.74 15.43 -18.82
N ALA A 44 -4.41 16.36 -18.11
CA ALA A 44 -4.34 16.46 -16.65
C ALA A 44 -4.96 15.24 -15.96
N ALA A 45 -6.07 14.74 -16.49
CA ALA A 45 -6.74 13.53 -16.05
C ALA A 45 -5.86 12.29 -16.22
N VAL A 46 -5.22 12.13 -17.38
CA VAL A 46 -4.26 11.04 -17.64
C VAL A 46 -3.08 11.10 -16.66
N ALA A 47 -2.52 12.29 -16.42
CA ALA A 47 -1.44 12.46 -15.44
C ALA A 47 -1.88 12.14 -14.00
N PHE A 48 -3.12 12.48 -13.63
CA PHE A 48 -3.68 12.11 -12.33
C PHE A 48 -3.85 10.59 -12.19
N VAL A 49 -4.40 9.91 -13.20
CA VAL A 49 -4.57 8.45 -13.20
C VAL A 49 -3.22 7.73 -13.07
N HIS A 50 -2.19 8.17 -13.79
CA HIS A 50 -0.84 7.61 -13.65
C HIS A 50 -0.26 7.80 -12.23
N ARG A 51 -0.49 8.96 -11.59
CA ARG A 51 -0.09 9.19 -10.19
C ARG A 51 -0.89 8.31 -9.23
N ALA A 52 -2.19 8.20 -9.42
CA ALA A 52 -3.05 7.35 -8.60
C ALA A 52 -2.60 5.89 -8.66
N ALA A 53 -2.28 5.37 -9.86
CA ALA A 53 -1.73 4.02 -10.04
C ALA A 53 -0.35 3.84 -9.36
N ALA A 54 0.52 4.86 -9.41
CA ALA A 54 1.81 4.83 -8.72
C ALA A 54 1.65 4.79 -7.20
N HIS A 55 0.79 5.65 -6.63
CA HIS A 55 0.47 5.63 -5.20
C HIS A 55 -0.20 4.33 -4.79
N ARG A 56 -1.07 3.75 -5.63
CA ARG A 56 -1.75 2.48 -5.34
C ARG A 56 -0.76 1.35 -5.11
N ARG A 57 0.27 1.25 -5.96
CA ARG A 57 1.35 0.27 -5.78
C ARG A 57 2.08 0.44 -4.44
N SER A 58 2.48 1.68 -4.10
CA SER A 58 3.13 1.95 -2.81
C SER A 58 2.22 1.65 -1.61
N VAL A 59 0.93 1.94 -1.70
CA VAL A 59 -0.04 1.61 -0.65
C VAL A 59 -0.23 0.09 -0.52
N SER A 60 -0.28 -0.64 -1.65
CA SER A 60 -0.34 -2.11 -1.66
C SER A 60 0.89 -2.74 -1.00
N ASP A 61 2.09 -2.21 -1.26
CA ASP A 61 3.33 -2.71 -0.65
C ASP A 61 3.33 -2.45 0.87
N ALA A 62 2.89 -1.25 1.30
CA ALA A 62 2.75 -0.91 2.71
C ALA A 62 1.68 -1.77 3.41
N LEU A 63 0.55 -2.04 2.76
CA LEU A 63 -0.51 -2.91 3.27
C LEU A 63 0.04 -4.30 3.55
N CYS A 64 0.71 -4.90 2.56
CA CYS A 64 1.33 -6.22 2.70
C CYS A 64 2.35 -6.27 3.85
N ALA A 65 3.19 -5.25 3.98
CA ALA A 65 4.17 -5.17 5.06
C ALA A 65 3.50 -5.09 6.44
N VAL A 66 2.46 -4.25 6.60
CA VAL A 66 1.74 -4.07 7.87
C VAL A 66 0.95 -5.32 8.25
N GLU A 67 0.32 -6.02 7.30
CA GLU A 67 -0.36 -7.29 7.55
C GLU A 67 0.61 -8.36 8.02
N ARG A 68 1.77 -8.49 7.36
CA ARG A 68 2.83 -9.41 7.76
C ARG A 68 3.35 -9.10 9.16
N LEU A 69 3.59 -7.83 9.47
CA LEU A 69 4.01 -7.41 10.82
C LEU A 69 2.95 -7.76 11.87
N GLY A 70 1.68 -7.46 11.61
CA GLY A 70 0.58 -7.77 12.51
C GLY A 70 0.48 -9.27 12.80
N ALA A 71 0.66 -10.12 11.78
CA ALA A 71 0.67 -11.57 11.92
C ALA A 71 1.85 -12.06 12.77
N LEU A 72 3.06 -11.54 12.53
CA LEU A 72 4.27 -11.87 13.29
C LEU A 72 4.15 -11.47 14.77
N VAL A 73 3.67 -10.25 15.05
CA VAL A 73 3.44 -9.77 16.42
C VAL A 73 2.42 -10.66 17.13
N ALA A 74 1.33 -11.05 16.46
CA ALA A 74 0.31 -11.91 17.04
C ALA A 74 0.85 -13.33 17.33
N ALA A 75 1.67 -13.89 16.43
CA ALA A 75 2.30 -15.20 16.64
C ALA A 75 3.31 -15.18 17.79
N TYR A 76 4.10 -14.11 17.87
CA TYR A 76 5.06 -13.92 18.95
C TYR A 76 4.36 -13.73 20.30
N ALA A 77 3.28 -12.94 20.37
CA ALA A 77 2.48 -12.78 21.58
C ALA A 77 1.92 -14.11 22.10
N ARG A 78 1.39 -14.95 21.20
CA ARG A 78 0.93 -16.31 21.56
C ARG A 78 2.06 -17.19 22.08
N THR A 79 3.22 -17.16 21.43
CA THR A 79 4.38 -17.93 21.88
C THR A 79 4.79 -17.53 23.30
N VAL A 80 4.89 -16.23 23.58
CA VAL A 80 5.21 -15.72 24.93
C VAL A 80 4.15 -16.15 25.95
N GLN A 81 2.87 -16.06 25.59
CA GLN A 81 1.77 -16.46 26.46
C GLN A 81 1.80 -17.98 26.77
N ASP A 82 1.99 -18.82 25.76
CA ASP A 82 2.07 -20.28 25.91
C ASP A 82 3.26 -20.68 26.80
N GLU A 83 4.42 -20.03 26.62
CA GLU A 83 5.60 -20.29 27.46
C GLU A 83 5.40 -19.77 28.89
N GLN A 84 4.74 -18.63 29.10
CA GLN A 84 4.37 -18.15 30.44
C GLN A 84 3.40 -19.10 31.15
N VAL A 85 2.45 -19.70 30.43
CA VAL A 85 1.54 -20.72 30.99
C VAL A 85 2.32 -21.97 31.39
N ARG A 86 3.23 -22.46 30.52
CA ARG A 86 4.09 -23.61 30.84
C ARG A 86 4.99 -23.37 32.05
N GLN A 87 5.61 -22.20 32.14
CA GLN A 87 6.45 -21.82 33.28
C GLN A 87 5.67 -21.75 34.60
N ARG A 88 4.39 -21.34 34.57
CA ARG A 88 3.53 -21.36 35.77
C ARG A 88 3.12 -22.79 36.18
N GLN A 89 3.14 -23.75 35.26
CA GLN A 89 2.64 -25.10 35.48
C GLN A 89 3.73 -26.13 35.79
N ALA A 90 5.01 -25.81 35.56
CA ALA A 90 6.11 -26.77 35.69
C ALA A 90 7.29 -26.16 36.47
N ASP A 91 7.80 -26.93 37.44
CA ASP A 91 9.18 -26.81 37.93
C ASP A 91 10.15 -27.18 36.79
N LEU A 92 10.31 -26.28 35.82
CA LEU A 92 11.11 -26.55 34.63
C LEU A 92 12.60 -26.67 35.01
N PRO A 93 13.31 -27.74 34.57
CA PRO A 93 14.75 -27.83 34.75
C PRO A 93 15.45 -26.68 34.00
N ASP A 94 16.57 -26.21 34.53
CA ASP A 94 17.27 -25.01 34.04
C ASP A 94 17.60 -25.06 32.53
N ALA A 95 17.90 -26.26 32.00
CA ALA A 95 18.15 -26.46 30.57
C ALA A 95 16.93 -26.15 29.69
N ALA A 96 15.71 -26.48 30.15
CA ALA A 96 14.48 -26.16 29.41
C ALA A 96 14.23 -24.65 29.39
N ARG A 97 14.53 -23.95 30.49
CA ARG A 97 14.44 -22.49 30.57
C ARG A 97 15.43 -21.82 29.59
N ALA A 98 16.68 -22.28 29.56
CA ALA A 98 17.69 -21.78 28.63
C ALA A 98 17.30 -21.95 27.15
N ALA A 99 16.68 -23.09 26.79
CA ALA A 99 16.19 -23.31 25.42
C ALA A 99 15.03 -22.37 25.04
N ILE A 100 14.11 -22.10 25.98
CA ILE A 100 13.02 -21.14 25.80
C ILE A 100 13.59 -19.73 25.61
N ASP A 101 14.52 -19.31 26.46
CA ASP A 101 15.17 -18.00 26.38
C ASP A 101 15.91 -17.80 25.05
N HIS A 102 16.58 -18.85 24.56
CA HIS A 102 17.22 -18.83 23.25
C HIS A 102 16.21 -18.62 22.11
N ARG A 103 15.10 -19.36 22.11
CA ARG A 103 14.04 -19.20 21.10
C ARG A 103 13.43 -17.80 21.14
N ILE A 104 13.13 -17.27 22.33
CA ILE A 104 12.62 -15.91 22.51
C ILE A 104 13.62 -14.89 21.95
N THR A 105 14.92 -15.08 22.21
CA THR A 105 15.98 -14.21 21.69
C THR A 105 16.03 -14.21 20.16
N LEU A 106 15.91 -15.38 19.53
CA LEU A 106 15.84 -15.50 18.07
C LEU A 106 14.60 -14.81 17.50
N GLN A 107 13.42 -15.04 18.10
CA GLN A 107 12.17 -14.41 17.67
C GLN A 107 12.22 -12.89 17.82
N ARG A 108 12.78 -12.36 18.91
CA ARG A 108 12.98 -10.92 19.12
C ARG A 108 13.91 -10.32 18.05
N SER A 109 14.97 -11.01 17.70
CA SER A 109 15.91 -10.58 16.65
C SER A 109 15.21 -10.53 15.28
N GLN A 110 14.39 -11.54 14.97
CA GLN A 110 13.59 -11.57 13.75
C GLN A 110 12.56 -10.43 13.73
N PHE A 111 11.83 -10.23 14.84
CA PHE A 111 10.85 -9.17 14.98
C PHE A 111 11.45 -7.77 14.74
N ARG A 112 12.62 -7.47 15.31
CA ARG A 112 13.32 -6.20 15.09
C ARG A 112 13.66 -5.98 13.62
N ARG A 113 14.08 -7.03 12.90
CA ARG A 113 14.37 -6.95 11.45
C ARG A 113 13.10 -6.68 10.65
N ASP A 114 12.02 -7.42 10.92
CA ASP A 114 10.75 -7.22 10.22
C ASP A 114 10.15 -5.84 10.50
N LEU A 115 10.29 -5.31 11.72
CA LEU A 115 9.87 -3.96 12.08
C LEU A 115 10.62 -2.89 11.27
N ALA A 116 11.95 -3.01 11.13
CA ALA A 116 12.75 -2.08 10.33
C ALA A 116 12.33 -2.04 8.85
N VAL A 117 11.94 -3.18 8.28
CA VAL A 117 11.41 -3.25 6.90
C VAL A 117 10.09 -2.47 6.78
N VAL A 118 9.19 -2.61 7.76
CA VAL A 118 7.90 -1.91 7.78
C VAL A 118 8.10 -0.41 7.97
N GLU A 119 8.96 0.00 8.89
CA GLU A 119 9.31 1.41 9.10
C GLU A 119 9.88 2.04 7.82
N SER A 120 10.74 1.31 7.09
CA SER A 120 11.27 1.75 5.79
C SER A 120 10.17 1.91 4.74
N ALA A 121 9.25 0.94 4.63
CA ALA A 121 8.12 1.03 3.70
C ALA A 121 7.18 2.22 4.02
N LEU A 122 6.90 2.46 5.30
CA LEU A 122 6.10 3.61 5.74
C LEU A 122 6.81 4.94 5.51
N ALA A 123 8.13 4.98 5.69
CA ALA A 123 8.94 6.16 5.39
C ALA A 123 8.94 6.48 3.89
N ASP A 124 9.09 5.47 3.01
CA ASP A 124 8.99 5.66 1.56
C ASP A 124 7.60 6.14 1.13
N LEU A 125 6.54 5.56 1.71
CA LEU A 125 5.18 6.02 1.46
C LEU A 125 5.00 7.48 1.88
N ARG A 126 5.45 7.86 3.08
CA ARG A 126 5.41 9.24 3.56
C ARG A 126 6.19 10.17 2.65
N LEU A 127 7.39 9.79 2.22
CA LEU A 127 8.19 10.58 1.28
C LEU A 127 7.38 10.82 -0.01
N ARG A 128 6.88 9.77 -0.66
CA ARG A 128 6.07 9.89 -1.89
C ARG A 128 4.80 10.73 -1.75
N LEU A 129 4.14 10.70 -0.58
CA LEU A 129 2.94 11.49 -0.33
C LEU A 129 3.23 12.95 0.00
N THR A 130 4.39 13.24 0.60
CA THR A 130 4.76 14.59 1.03
C THR A 130 5.64 15.32 0.04
N THR A 131 6.38 14.61 -0.82
CA THR A 131 7.11 15.22 -1.94
C THR A 131 6.07 15.73 -2.93
N PRO A 132 5.89 17.07 -3.07
CA PRO A 132 5.04 17.62 -4.10
C PRO A 132 5.63 17.12 -5.42
N GLY A 133 4.83 16.42 -6.22
CA GLY A 133 5.33 15.93 -7.50
C GLY A 133 5.98 17.08 -8.27
N ASP A 134 7.22 16.89 -8.74
CA ASP A 134 8.01 17.84 -9.54
C ASP A 134 7.28 18.43 -10.77
N GLY A 135 6.07 17.95 -11.05
CA GLY A 135 5.13 18.51 -12.02
C GLY A 135 4.50 19.86 -11.66
N HIS A 136 4.76 20.43 -10.48
CA HIS A 136 4.40 21.82 -10.14
C HIS A 136 5.48 22.84 -10.50
N ARG A 137 6.40 22.52 -11.41
CA ARG A 137 6.88 23.57 -12.30
C ARG A 137 5.67 24.00 -13.14
N HIS A 138 4.94 24.99 -12.64
CA HIS A 138 4.18 25.87 -13.51
C HIS A 138 5.12 26.18 -14.69
N PRO A 139 4.74 25.87 -15.95
CA PRO A 139 5.51 26.36 -17.07
C PRO A 139 5.69 27.86 -16.83
N PRO A 140 6.92 28.40 -16.95
CA PRO A 140 7.17 29.80 -16.66
C PRO A 140 6.12 30.65 -17.39
N PRO A 141 5.48 31.63 -16.72
CA PRO A 141 4.54 32.53 -17.37
C PRO A 141 5.31 33.32 -18.43
N GLY A 142 5.36 32.80 -19.65
CA GLY A 142 6.32 33.28 -20.64
C GLY A 142 6.33 32.56 -21.98
N ARG A 143 5.66 31.41 -22.13
CA ARG A 143 5.25 30.93 -23.46
C ARG A 143 3.82 31.36 -23.73
N THR A 144 3.67 32.67 -23.92
CA THR A 144 2.59 33.25 -24.72
C THR A 144 2.50 32.45 -26.01
N ASN A 145 1.35 31.80 -26.24
CA ASN A 145 1.00 31.37 -27.58
C ASN A 145 1.26 32.56 -28.52
N PRO A 146 1.95 32.37 -29.67
CA PRO A 146 1.99 33.43 -30.66
C PRO A 146 0.54 33.86 -30.93
N PRO A 147 0.26 35.18 -31.00
CA PRO A 147 -1.10 35.64 -31.28
C PRO A 147 -1.59 34.94 -32.55
N PRO A 148 -2.86 34.49 -32.59
CA PRO A 148 -3.37 33.73 -33.73
C PRO A 148 -3.10 34.55 -35.00
N ARG A 149 -2.38 33.96 -35.96
CA ARG A 149 -2.30 34.52 -37.30
C ARG A 149 -3.73 34.72 -37.77
N ARG A 150 -4.13 35.98 -37.99
CA ARG A 150 -5.40 36.29 -38.63
C ARG A 150 -5.41 35.55 -39.97
N LEU A 151 -6.22 34.50 -40.07
CA LEU A 151 -6.49 33.86 -41.34
C LEU A 151 -7.20 34.90 -42.23
N PRO A 152 -6.76 35.12 -43.48
CA PRO A 152 -7.43 36.06 -44.37
C PRO A 152 -8.91 35.65 -44.55
N PRO A 153 -9.84 36.61 -44.61
CA PRO A 153 -11.29 36.35 -44.60
C PRO A 153 -11.85 35.65 -45.86
N GLU A 154 -11.01 35.25 -46.80
CA GLU A 154 -11.43 34.59 -48.03
C GLU A 154 -11.18 33.08 -47.93
N ARG A 155 -12.22 32.32 -47.58
CA ARG A 155 -12.50 30.91 -47.99
C ARG A 155 -13.52 30.16 -47.11
N TRP A 156 -14.43 30.86 -46.45
CA TRP A 156 -15.60 30.22 -45.83
C TRP A 156 -16.76 30.15 -46.83
N LYS A 157 -16.55 29.43 -47.95
CA LYS A 157 -17.61 29.08 -48.92
C LYS A 157 -17.44 27.65 -49.41
N GLY A 158 -17.39 26.71 -48.48
CA GLY A 158 -17.57 25.28 -48.77
C GLY A 158 -18.64 24.73 -47.82
N PRO A 159 -19.64 23.97 -48.30
CA PRO A 159 -20.60 23.32 -47.43
C PRO A 159 -19.86 22.36 -46.50
N ILE A 160 -19.96 22.59 -45.18
CA ILE A 160 -19.45 21.67 -44.16
C ILE A 160 -20.34 20.44 -44.21
N ILE A 161 -19.90 19.39 -44.90
CA ILE A 161 -20.52 18.07 -44.79
C ILE A 161 -20.07 17.50 -43.44
N PRO A 162 -20.99 17.29 -42.47
CA PRO A 162 -20.61 16.72 -41.19
C PRO A 162 -20.09 15.28 -41.40
N PRO A 163 -18.91 14.93 -40.88
CA PRO A 163 -18.39 13.58 -40.97
C PRO A 163 -19.30 12.63 -40.19
N GLN A 164 -19.76 11.55 -40.84
CA GLN A 164 -20.54 10.52 -40.16
C GLN A 164 -19.64 9.77 -39.17
N LEU A 165 -19.97 9.87 -37.87
CA LEU A 165 -19.28 9.16 -36.81
C LEU A 165 -19.61 7.65 -36.90
N PRO A 166 -18.61 6.75 -36.84
CA PRO A 166 -18.86 5.32 -36.82
C PRO A 166 -19.66 4.93 -35.56
N ARG A 167 -20.72 4.13 -35.74
CA ARG A 167 -21.55 3.64 -34.64
C ARG A 167 -20.69 2.80 -33.67
N PRO A 168 -20.82 2.97 -32.34
CA PRO A 168 -20.05 2.21 -31.38
C PRO A 168 -20.46 0.72 -31.37
N ARG A 169 -19.51 -0.18 -31.64
CA ARG A 169 -19.67 -1.62 -31.35
C ARG A 169 -19.62 -1.80 -29.82
N ARG A 170 -20.65 -2.44 -29.24
CA ARG A 170 -20.68 -2.81 -27.82
C ARG A 170 -19.48 -3.70 -27.48
N ALA A 171 -18.58 -3.21 -26.64
CA ALA A 171 -17.51 -4.02 -26.07
C ALA A 171 -18.10 -4.87 -24.93
N HIS A 172 -18.06 -6.20 -25.08
CA HIS A 172 -18.37 -7.13 -24.01
C HIS A 172 -17.21 -7.14 -23.01
N ILE A 173 -17.40 -6.57 -21.83
CA ILE A 173 -16.42 -6.61 -20.74
C ILE A 173 -16.65 -7.92 -19.97
N ALA A 174 -15.73 -8.88 -20.10
CA ALA A 174 -15.69 -10.05 -19.22
C ALA A 174 -15.09 -9.63 -17.87
N PRO A 175 -15.67 -10.02 -16.72
CA PRO A 175 -15.12 -9.71 -15.41
C PRO A 175 -13.84 -10.50 -15.17
N VAL A 176 -12.73 -9.79 -14.98
CA VAL A 176 -11.47 -10.39 -14.51
C VAL A 176 -11.59 -10.63 -13.01
N VAL A 177 -11.85 -11.87 -12.62
CA VAL A 177 -11.76 -12.33 -11.23
C VAL A 177 -10.31 -12.70 -10.93
N CYS A 178 -9.58 -11.85 -10.22
CA CYS A 178 -8.29 -12.22 -9.66
C CYS A 178 -8.50 -13.03 -8.36
N ALA A 179 -8.62 -14.34 -8.48
CA ALA A 179 -8.45 -15.25 -7.33
C ALA A 179 -6.95 -15.41 -7.06
N ARG A 180 -6.41 -14.72 -6.04
CA ARG A 180 -5.11 -15.07 -5.47
C ARG A 180 -5.31 -15.97 -4.26
N SER A 181 -5.21 -17.27 -4.54
CA SER A 181 -4.98 -18.33 -3.56
C SER A 181 -3.79 -18.00 -2.67
N VAL A 182 -4.04 -17.77 -1.37
CA VAL A 182 -3.00 -17.89 -0.35
C VAL A 182 -3.03 -19.34 0.12
N ARG A 183 -2.23 -20.20 -0.50
CA ARG A 183 -1.95 -21.54 0.02
C ARG A 183 -0.65 -21.44 0.81
N GLY A 184 -0.76 -21.46 2.14
CA GLY A 184 0.35 -21.51 3.07
C GLY A 184 -0.02 -22.39 4.26
N GLY A 185 0.52 -23.60 4.28
CA GLY A 185 0.53 -24.46 5.45
C GLY A 185 1.61 -25.53 5.28
N PRO A 186 2.68 -25.52 6.09
CA PRO A 186 3.52 -26.70 6.26
C PRO A 186 3.05 -27.51 7.49
N ALA A 187 3.15 -28.83 7.33
CA ALA A 187 3.14 -29.83 8.39
C ALA A 187 4.40 -29.70 9.26
#